data_AF-A0A3M2DKB9-F1
#
_entry.id   AF-A0A3M2DKB9-F1
#
_cell.length_a   1.000
_cell.length_b   1.000
_cell.length_c   1.000
_cell.angle_alpha   90.00
_cell.angle_beta   90.00
_cell.angle_gamma   90.00
#
_symmetry.space_group_name_H-M   'P 1'
#
loop_
_entity.id
_entity.type
_entity.pdbx_description
1 polymer ?
#
loop_
_entity_poly.entity_id
_entity_poly.type
_entity_poly.pdbx_seq_one_letter_code
_entity_poly.pdbx_strand_id
1 'polypeptide(L)'
;MLAALALAPACAATDTGGDDDDDVLPDTAYLTIVGDRDVFLENGWTYRLSVRYHDAAGEPLAGRVDFRIVGPAAGASLLDDGGVTNGDGLVAVDLVAGAQGEAVFTVEATAANAEPAIWNIAVSEGVPPLPPLDVTGTYDVDNHFDIVSGLPGTAGDIVNTFIELTDDPYDPATFLLDKLQDEIDSGVINDLVDAARPALDGFLNDLIRSYSPDFVSTLLDIGDKLGQVTRNLGLESTLKIEIVGGVEGDDLSATHTVRGVTFRIDGVEYAYSMADLSMDDITVEGVGVRMDGETKVYIDEHSFPVSYGAIAMLALDEVIIPLVDSSATNLQELLSHLVDCYTVGVEIANYIGVGSPGLYEGACELGIAAAASEIENQIRSIDDAGIVLTIHGDAKPQDTNTDRKVDVLLNGRWEGTISYAGTDAALSRDDNTFRGERMPVP
;
A
#
# COMPACT_ATOMS: atom_id res chain seq x y z
N MET A 1 -53.71 19.04 -8.63
CA MET A 1 -54.08 19.36 -7.23
C MET A 1 -53.14 20.46 -6.78
N LEU A 2 -53.62 21.72 -6.84
CA LEU A 2 -54.02 22.57 -5.69
C LEU A 2 -52.81 22.93 -4.80
N ALA A 3 -52.42 24.18 -4.52
CA ALA A 3 -52.94 25.54 -4.75
C ALA A 3 -51.71 26.50 -4.61
N ALA A 4 -51.42 27.45 -5.49
CA ALA A 4 -51.98 28.81 -5.59
C ALA A 4 -52.01 29.62 -4.27
N LEU A 5 -51.04 30.54 -4.09
CA LEU A 5 -51.30 31.84 -3.47
C LEU A 5 -50.31 32.90 -4.01
N ALA A 6 -50.86 33.84 -4.78
CA ALA A 6 -50.26 35.11 -5.15
C ALA A 6 -50.89 36.21 -4.29
N LEU A 7 -50.15 37.26 -3.95
CA LEU A 7 -50.68 38.60 -3.71
C LEU A 7 -49.56 39.65 -3.86
N ALA A 8 -49.96 40.78 -4.42
CA ALA A 8 -49.20 41.79 -5.15
C ALA A 8 -48.52 42.86 -4.25
N PRO A 9 -47.67 43.74 -4.81
CA PRO A 9 -47.03 44.83 -4.07
C PRO A 9 -47.97 46.03 -3.92
N ALA A 10 -47.96 46.65 -2.75
CA ALA A 10 -48.66 47.91 -2.51
C ALA A 10 -47.68 49.09 -2.67
N CYS A 11 -47.90 49.90 -3.71
CA CYS A 11 -47.36 51.25 -3.80
C CYS A 11 -48.17 52.16 -2.86
N ALA A 12 -47.49 52.89 -1.98
CA ALA A 12 -48.03 54.08 -1.35
C ALA A 12 -46.99 55.19 -1.51
N ALA A 13 -47.24 56.07 -2.47
CA ALA A 13 -46.58 57.36 -2.58
C ALA A 13 -47.30 58.33 -1.63
N THR A 14 -46.58 58.86 -0.65
CA THR A 14 -46.99 60.05 0.10
C THR A 14 -45.96 61.12 -0.15
N ASP A 15 -46.39 62.06 -0.99
CA ASP A 15 -45.87 63.40 -1.18
C ASP A 15 -46.27 64.25 0.03
N THR A 16 -45.28 64.75 0.77
CA THR A 16 -45.44 65.86 1.74
C THR A 16 -44.17 66.68 1.72
N GLY A 17 -44.22 67.82 1.03
CA GLY A 17 -43.23 68.89 1.14
C GLY A 17 -43.46 69.81 2.34
N GLY A 18 -42.42 70.59 2.69
CA GLY A 18 -42.35 71.53 3.81
C GLY A 18 -42.04 70.80 5.13
N ASP A 19 -41.01 71.12 5.90
CA ASP A 19 -40.41 72.42 6.20
C ASP A 19 -38.88 72.29 6.41
N ASP A 20 -38.13 73.37 6.13
CA ASP A 20 -36.74 73.58 6.62
C ASP A 20 -36.76 73.79 8.14
N ASP A 21 -37.06 72.74 8.90
CA ASP A 21 -36.75 72.68 10.32
C ASP A 21 -35.28 72.27 10.44
N ASP A 22 -34.45 73.22 10.85
CA ASP A 22 -33.10 72.98 11.37
C ASP A 22 -33.21 71.94 12.49
N ASP A 23 -33.06 70.65 12.14
CA ASP A 23 -33.01 69.54 13.08
C ASP A 23 -31.96 69.88 14.14
N VAL A 24 -32.46 70.19 15.33
CA VAL A 24 -31.64 70.42 16.51
C VAL A 24 -30.99 69.08 16.82
N LEU A 25 -29.78 68.88 16.29
CA LEU A 25 -28.95 67.73 16.61
C LEU A 25 -28.91 67.59 18.13
N PRO A 26 -29.14 66.38 18.69
CA PRO A 26 -29.03 66.20 20.12
C PRO A 26 -27.65 66.64 20.60
N ASP A 27 -27.59 67.25 21.78
CA ASP A 27 -26.37 67.86 22.34
C ASP A 27 -25.22 66.83 22.52
N THR A 28 -25.47 65.52 22.39
CA THR A 28 -24.45 64.47 22.43
C THR A 28 -24.87 63.24 21.62
N ALA A 29 -24.01 62.78 20.70
CA ALA A 29 -24.20 61.56 19.90
C ALA A 29 -23.03 60.58 20.10
N TYR A 30 -23.19 59.33 19.65
CA TYR A 30 -22.22 58.26 19.85
C TYR A 30 -22.05 57.40 18.58
N LEU A 31 -20.85 56.89 18.38
CA LEU A 31 -20.52 55.89 17.38
C LEU A 31 -20.11 54.59 18.07
N THR A 32 -20.90 53.52 17.85
CA THR A 32 -20.62 52.19 18.40
C THR A 32 -20.24 51.21 17.29
N ILE A 33 -19.05 50.62 17.37
CA ILE A 33 -18.59 49.59 16.43
C ILE A 33 -19.54 48.40 16.47
N VAL A 34 -19.98 47.95 15.30
CA VAL A 34 -20.77 46.73 15.13
C VAL A 34 -19.83 45.64 14.60
N GLY A 35 -19.31 44.81 15.51
CA GLY A 35 -18.32 43.77 15.22
C GLY A 35 -17.08 43.88 16.08
N ASP A 36 -15.98 43.31 15.60
CA ASP A 36 -14.70 43.31 16.29
C ASP A 36 -13.97 44.64 16.11
N ARG A 37 -13.34 45.12 17.19
CA ARG A 37 -12.48 46.32 17.16
C ARG A 37 -11.10 46.01 16.60
N ASP A 38 -10.58 44.81 16.85
CA ASP A 38 -9.27 44.36 16.39
C ASP A 38 -9.46 43.42 15.21
N VAL A 39 -8.96 43.79 14.04
CA VAL A 39 -9.16 43.06 12.78
C VAL A 39 -7.81 42.60 12.22
N PHE A 40 -7.71 41.32 11.92
CA PHE A 40 -6.53 40.70 11.30
C PHE A 40 -6.87 40.31 9.86
N LEU A 41 -6.08 40.77 8.90
CA LEU A 41 -6.26 40.52 7.48
C LEU A 41 -4.98 39.95 6.88
N GLU A 42 -5.13 39.11 5.86
CA GLU A 42 -4.02 38.80 4.96
C GLU A 42 -4.02 39.79 3.79
N ASN A 43 -2.87 39.92 3.13
CA ASN A 43 -2.76 40.75 1.93
C ASN A 43 -3.83 40.40 0.88
N GLY A 44 -4.48 41.43 0.34
CA GLY A 44 -5.56 41.34 -0.64
C GLY A 44 -6.95 41.00 -0.08
N TRP A 45 -7.10 40.74 1.22
CA TRP A 45 -8.42 40.48 1.81
C TRP A 45 -9.28 41.75 1.91
N THR A 46 -10.60 41.56 1.89
CA THR A 46 -11.59 42.64 2.09
C THR A 46 -12.39 42.39 3.37
N TYR A 47 -12.61 43.43 4.16
CA TYR A 47 -13.35 43.37 5.42
C TYR A 47 -14.33 44.53 5.55
N ARG A 48 -15.57 44.24 5.98
CA ARG A 48 -16.63 45.23 6.10
C ARG A 48 -16.64 45.86 7.50
N LEU A 49 -16.24 47.12 7.60
CA LEU A 49 -16.28 47.90 8.83
C LEU A 49 -17.68 48.52 9.00
N SER A 50 -18.31 48.31 10.15
CA SER A 50 -19.68 48.78 10.40
C SER A 50 -19.78 49.51 11.74
N VAL A 51 -20.51 50.63 11.77
CA VAL A 51 -20.74 51.45 12.97
C VAL A 51 -22.19 51.86 13.06
N ARG A 52 -22.70 51.98 14.29
CA ARG A 52 -24.01 52.53 14.60
C ARG A 52 -23.86 53.95 15.16
N TYR A 53 -24.55 54.91 14.56
CA TYR A 53 -24.69 56.29 15.02
C TYR A 53 -26.01 56.44 15.79
N HIS A 54 -25.92 56.84 17.06
CA HIS A 54 -27.08 56.91 17.95
C HIS A 54 -26.94 57.99 19.01
N ASP A 55 -28.05 58.37 19.65
CA ASP A 55 -28.05 59.33 20.75
C ASP A 55 -27.69 58.67 22.10
N ALA A 56 -27.76 59.44 23.20
CA ALA A 56 -27.52 58.95 24.55
C ALA A 56 -28.53 57.90 25.05
N ALA A 57 -29.74 57.85 24.48
CA ALA A 57 -30.76 56.85 24.78
C ALA A 57 -30.57 55.56 23.97
N GLY A 58 -29.69 55.58 22.95
CA GLY A 58 -29.46 54.47 22.03
C GLY A 58 -30.37 54.48 20.80
N GLU A 59 -31.15 55.55 20.62
CA GLU A 59 -32.01 55.71 19.45
C GLU A 59 -31.17 56.06 18.21
N PRO A 60 -31.46 55.45 17.06
CA PRO A 60 -30.66 55.64 15.86
C PRO A 60 -30.78 57.08 15.34
N LEU A 61 -29.64 57.65 14.92
CA LEU A 61 -29.58 58.97 14.34
C LEU A 61 -29.34 58.90 12.83
N ALA A 62 -30.04 59.75 12.08
CA ALA A 62 -29.75 60.02 10.68
C ALA A 62 -28.54 60.95 10.59
N GLY A 63 -27.55 60.60 9.78
CA GLY A 63 -26.36 61.44 9.62
C GLY A 63 -25.31 60.83 8.70
N ARG A 64 -24.34 61.65 8.30
CA ARG A 64 -23.16 61.20 7.55
C ARG A 64 -22.07 60.78 8.53
N VAL A 65 -21.44 59.64 8.26
CA VAL A 65 -20.26 59.15 8.97
C VAL A 65 -19.11 59.03 7.97
N ASP A 66 -18.00 59.68 8.29
CA ASP A 66 -16.76 59.66 7.51
C ASP A 66 -15.80 58.61 8.07
N PHE A 67 -15.15 57.84 7.20
CA PHE A 67 -14.15 56.85 7.55
C PHE A 67 -12.79 57.24 6.97
N ARG A 68 -11.73 57.07 7.77
CA ARG A 68 -10.36 57.33 7.31
C ARG A 68 -9.37 56.35 7.90
N ILE A 69 -8.37 55.99 7.11
CA ILE A 69 -7.21 55.22 7.59
C ILE A 69 -6.21 56.17 8.27
N VAL A 70 -5.69 55.76 9.42
CA VAL A 70 -4.69 56.49 10.20
C VAL A 70 -3.48 55.60 10.44
N GLY A 71 -2.32 56.03 9.93
CA GLY A 71 -1.06 55.31 10.05
C GLY A 71 -0.58 54.69 8.72
N PRO A 72 0.54 53.94 8.76
CA PRO A 72 1.14 53.32 7.59
C PRO A 72 0.35 52.07 7.17
N ALA A 73 -0.52 52.21 6.16
CA ALA A 73 -1.46 51.17 5.76
C ALA A 73 -0.92 50.10 4.80
N ALA A 74 0.36 50.18 4.41
CA ALA A 74 1.00 49.34 3.39
C ALA A 74 0.15 49.09 2.12
N GLY A 75 -0.52 50.12 1.62
CA GLY A 75 -1.37 50.03 0.42
C GLY A 75 -2.81 49.58 0.67
N ALA A 76 -3.22 49.37 1.92
CA ALA A 76 -4.62 49.19 2.25
C ALA A 76 -5.43 50.47 1.94
N SER A 77 -6.70 50.28 1.56
CA SER A 77 -7.60 51.35 1.12
C SER A 77 -9.04 51.08 1.52
N LEU A 78 -9.83 52.13 1.68
CA LEU A 78 -11.29 52.03 1.84
C LEU A 78 -11.94 52.17 0.46
N LEU A 79 -12.93 51.34 0.15
CA LEU A 79 -13.69 51.46 -1.10
C LEU A 79 -14.56 52.72 -1.13
N ASP A 80 -14.99 53.19 0.04
CA ASP A 80 -15.74 54.43 0.24
C ASP A 80 -15.17 55.19 1.46
N ASP A 81 -15.18 56.52 1.42
CA ASP A 81 -14.69 57.38 2.51
C ASP A 81 -15.77 57.74 3.55
N GLY A 82 -16.98 57.21 3.39
CA GLY A 82 -18.10 57.47 4.28
C GLY A 82 -19.44 57.04 3.72
N GLY A 83 -20.50 57.27 4.49
CA GLY A 83 -21.87 56.99 4.08
C GLY A 83 -22.90 57.69 4.95
N VAL A 84 -24.16 57.66 4.52
CA VAL A 84 -25.31 58.12 5.33
C VAL A 84 -25.91 56.93 6.04
N THR A 85 -26.25 57.10 7.31
CA THR A 85 -26.85 56.04 8.13
C THR A 85 -28.24 55.66 7.62
N ASN A 86 -28.57 54.38 7.72
CA ASN A 86 -29.91 53.88 7.42
C ASN A 86 -30.87 54.11 8.60
N GLY A 87 -32.10 53.60 8.51
CA GLY A 87 -33.11 53.73 9.58
C GLY A 87 -32.72 53.12 10.94
N ASP A 88 -31.71 52.26 10.98
CA ASP A 88 -31.16 51.67 12.21
C ASP A 88 -29.90 52.42 12.71
N GLY A 89 -29.58 53.56 12.11
CA GLY A 89 -28.37 54.33 12.42
C GLY A 89 -27.10 53.64 11.92
N LEU A 90 -27.19 52.64 11.04
CA LEU A 90 -26.05 51.85 10.58
C LEU A 90 -25.45 52.40 9.28
N VAL A 91 -24.13 52.38 9.22
CA VAL A 91 -23.32 52.66 8.04
C VAL A 91 -22.13 51.73 8.02
N ALA A 92 -21.70 51.34 6.81
CA ALA A 92 -20.58 50.43 6.64
C ALA A 92 -19.76 50.80 5.40
N VAL A 93 -18.46 50.55 5.48
CA VAL A 93 -17.51 50.68 4.37
C VAL A 93 -16.64 49.43 4.29
N ASP A 94 -16.19 49.09 3.09
CA ASP A 94 -15.30 47.95 2.89
C ASP A 94 -13.84 48.42 2.90
N LEU A 95 -13.03 47.79 3.74
CA LEU A 95 -11.57 47.95 3.84
C LEU A 95 -10.90 46.84 3.03
N VAL A 96 -10.03 47.21 2.08
CA VAL A 96 -9.22 46.28 1.30
C VAL A 96 -7.79 46.36 1.80
N ALA A 97 -7.22 45.23 2.25
CA ALA A 97 -5.82 45.12 2.64
C ALA A 97 -4.89 45.32 1.44
N GLY A 98 -3.67 45.82 1.70
CA GLY A 98 -2.66 45.99 0.65
C GLY A 98 -2.32 44.67 -0.05
N ALA A 99 -1.76 44.74 -1.26
CA ALA A 99 -1.38 43.54 -2.02
C ALA A 99 -0.12 42.85 -1.47
N GLN A 100 0.72 43.56 -0.73
CA GLN A 100 2.01 43.11 -0.19
C GLN A 100 2.38 43.90 1.07
N GLY A 101 3.26 43.33 1.90
CA GLY A 101 3.79 43.95 3.11
C GLY A 101 2.99 43.62 4.37
N GLU A 102 3.60 43.96 5.52
CA GLU A 102 2.95 43.92 6.82
C GLU A 102 2.59 45.35 7.24
N ALA A 103 1.43 45.51 7.88
CA ALA A 103 0.99 46.80 8.38
C ALA A 103 0.23 46.69 9.69
N VAL A 104 0.39 47.71 10.52
CA VAL A 104 -0.49 47.96 11.67
C VAL A 104 -0.94 49.41 11.58
N PHE A 105 -2.25 49.61 11.46
CA PHE A 105 -2.86 50.93 11.33
C PHE A 105 -4.23 50.95 12.01
N THR A 106 -4.84 52.11 12.11
CA THR A 106 -6.21 52.24 12.61
C THR A 106 -7.14 52.74 11.52
N VAL A 107 -8.41 52.37 11.61
CA VAL A 107 -9.48 53.05 10.87
C VAL A 107 -10.31 53.82 11.88
N GLU A 108 -10.60 55.07 11.56
CA GLU A 108 -11.43 55.94 12.39
C GLU A 108 -12.72 56.28 11.65
N ALA A 109 -13.86 56.11 12.32
CA ALA A 109 -15.15 56.63 11.88
C ALA A 109 -15.53 57.86 12.71
N THR A 110 -15.96 58.94 12.06
CA THR A 110 -16.32 60.23 12.68
C THR A 110 -17.68 60.72 12.22
N ALA A 111 -18.46 61.31 13.12
CA ALA A 111 -19.77 61.90 12.84
C ALA A 111 -19.98 63.17 13.67
N ALA A 112 -20.98 63.98 13.32
CA ALA A 112 -21.29 65.21 14.06
C ALA A 112 -21.61 64.89 15.53
N ASN A 113 -21.04 65.68 16.46
CA ASN A 113 -21.27 65.59 17.91
C ASN A 113 -21.01 64.21 18.54
N ALA A 114 -20.21 63.35 17.90
CA ALA A 114 -19.82 62.03 18.44
C ALA A 114 -18.31 61.87 18.58
N GLU A 115 -17.88 61.13 19.59
CA GLU A 115 -16.50 60.66 19.69
C GLU A 115 -16.19 59.65 18.58
N PRO A 116 -14.97 59.66 18.00
CA PRO A 116 -14.61 58.73 16.94
C PRO A 116 -14.64 57.25 17.39
N ALA A 117 -15.17 56.38 16.54
CA ALA A 117 -15.01 54.94 16.68
C ALA A 117 -13.71 54.49 15.98
N ILE A 118 -12.87 53.71 16.68
CA ILE A 118 -11.53 53.33 16.20
C ILE A 118 -11.41 51.81 16.13
N TRP A 119 -10.98 51.28 14.98
CA TRP A 119 -10.53 49.91 14.79
C TRP A 119 -9.00 49.83 14.77
N ASN A 120 -8.44 48.74 15.29
CA ASN A 120 -7.04 48.39 15.11
C ASN A 120 -6.93 47.32 14.04
N ILE A 121 -6.19 47.59 12.97
CA ILE A 121 -6.02 46.69 11.83
C ILE A 121 -4.58 46.18 11.81
N ALA A 122 -4.41 44.87 11.70
CA ALA A 122 -3.15 44.24 11.39
C ALA A 122 -3.26 43.49 10.06
N VAL A 123 -2.35 43.76 9.14
CA VAL A 123 -2.23 43.05 7.85
C VAL A 123 -0.92 42.28 7.86
N SER A 124 -0.98 40.99 7.54
CA SER A 124 0.19 40.14 7.38
C SER A 124 0.32 39.62 5.95
N GLU A 125 1.57 39.37 5.53
CA GLU A 125 1.84 38.50 4.39
C GLU A 125 1.35 37.10 4.80
N GLY A 126 0.22 36.66 4.25
CA GLY A 126 -0.28 35.29 4.48
C GLY A 126 0.84 34.29 4.18
N VAL A 127 0.88 33.18 4.90
CA VAL A 127 1.87 32.13 4.61
C VAL A 127 1.57 31.64 3.19
N PRO A 128 2.50 31.75 2.22
CA PRO A 128 2.26 31.26 0.87
C PRO A 128 1.87 29.78 0.96
N PRO A 129 0.87 29.32 0.19
CA PRO A 129 0.47 27.93 0.22
C PRO A 129 1.70 27.06 -0.03
N LEU A 130 1.93 26.09 0.87
CA LEU A 130 3.05 25.17 0.72
C LEU A 130 2.91 24.49 -0.66
N PRO A 131 4.01 24.32 -1.42
CA PRO A 131 3.94 23.58 -2.67
C PRO A 131 3.39 22.18 -2.39
N PRO A 132 2.63 21.58 -3.31
CA PRO A 132 2.08 20.24 -3.12
C PRO A 132 3.22 19.25 -2.83
N LEU A 133 2.89 18.17 -2.12
CA LEU A 133 3.84 17.12 -1.79
C LEU A 133 4.32 16.43 -3.08
N ASP A 134 5.63 16.34 -3.27
CA ASP A 134 6.27 15.76 -4.45
C ASP A 134 6.59 14.27 -4.21
N VAL A 135 5.86 13.40 -4.89
CA VAL A 135 6.04 11.93 -4.83
C VAL A 135 7.03 11.40 -5.87
N THR A 136 7.66 12.27 -6.67
CA THR A 136 8.63 11.82 -7.66
C THR A 136 9.92 11.31 -7.03
N GLY A 137 10.54 10.31 -7.64
CA GLY A 137 11.79 9.72 -7.18
C GLY A 137 11.83 8.21 -7.34
N THR A 138 12.93 7.61 -6.92
CA THR A 138 13.08 6.15 -6.88
C THR A 138 12.90 5.68 -5.45
N TYR A 139 12.05 4.68 -5.25
CA TYR A 139 11.80 4.03 -3.97
C TYR A 139 12.34 2.62 -4.02
N ASP A 140 13.04 2.21 -2.96
CA ASP A 140 13.29 0.80 -2.66
C ASP A 140 12.05 0.26 -1.95
N VAL A 141 11.42 -0.74 -2.54
CA VAL A 141 10.11 -1.23 -2.13
C VAL A 141 10.21 -2.70 -1.71
N ASP A 142 9.99 -2.90 -0.42
CA ASP A 142 9.83 -4.21 0.21
C ASP A 142 8.35 -4.60 0.12
N ASN A 143 8.07 -5.66 -0.63
CA ASN A 143 6.72 -6.19 -0.82
C ASN A 143 6.59 -7.53 -0.10
N HIS A 144 5.42 -7.79 0.45
CA HIS A 144 5.06 -9.06 1.08
C HIS A 144 3.75 -9.56 0.49
N PHE A 145 3.73 -10.82 0.06
CA PHE A 145 2.57 -11.48 -0.54
C PHE A 145 2.25 -12.83 0.13
N ASP A 146 0.96 -13.06 0.40
CA ASP A 146 0.44 -14.40 0.71
C ASP A 146 -0.19 -15.00 -0.55
N ILE A 147 0.58 -15.85 -1.21
CA ILE A 147 0.21 -16.44 -2.50
C ILE A 147 -0.60 -17.73 -2.31
N VAL A 148 -0.52 -18.38 -1.16
CA VAL A 148 -1.19 -19.68 -0.90
C VAL A 148 -2.69 -19.56 -0.98
N SER A 149 -3.24 -18.44 -0.50
CA SER A 149 -4.68 -18.17 -0.57
C SER A 149 -5.23 -18.17 -2.01
N GLY A 150 -4.36 -18.00 -3.01
CA GLY A 150 -4.73 -17.83 -4.40
C GLY A 150 -4.18 -18.87 -5.39
N LEU A 151 -3.49 -19.94 -4.99
CA LEU A 151 -3.00 -20.92 -6.00
C LEU A 151 -4.02 -22.06 -6.21
N PRO A 152 -4.74 -22.10 -7.35
CA PRO A 152 -5.59 -23.24 -7.68
C PRO A 152 -4.78 -24.44 -8.16
N GLY A 153 -5.20 -25.65 -7.79
CA GLY A 153 -4.78 -26.91 -8.41
C GLY A 153 -3.38 -27.37 -8.02
N THR A 154 -2.33 -26.77 -8.59
CA THR A 154 -1.01 -27.43 -8.69
C THR A 154 -0.07 -27.17 -7.53
N ALA A 155 -0.12 -26.01 -6.88
CA ALA A 155 0.58 -25.84 -5.60
C ALA A 155 -0.05 -26.70 -4.50
N GLY A 156 -1.37 -26.93 -4.59
CA GLY A 156 -2.07 -27.94 -3.81
C GLY A 156 -1.51 -29.33 -4.09
N ASP A 157 -1.24 -29.67 -5.35
CA ASP A 157 -0.68 -30.98 -5.73
C ASP A 157 0.70 -31.24 -5.11
N ILE A 158 1.61 -30.26 -5.04
CA ILE A 158 2.92 -30.46 -4.39
C ILE A 158 2.76 -30.70 -2.88
N VAL A 159 1.91 -29.92 -2.22
CA VAL A 159 1.58 -30.13 -0.80
C VAL A 159 0.92 -31.49 -0.63
N ASN A 160 0.04 -31.90 -1.56
CA ASN A 160 -0.57 -33.21 -1.57
C ASN A 160 0.48 -34.31 -1.76
N THR A 161 1.51 -34.14 -2.59
CA THR A 161 2.61 -35.11 -2.72
C THR A 161 3.35 -35.31 -1.39
N PHE A 162 3.60 -34.24 -0.62
CA PHE A 162 4.15 -34.37 0.74
C PHE A 162 3.17 -35.02 1.72
N ILE A 163 1.86 -34.80 1.57
CA ILE A 163 0.82 -35.47 2.36
C ILE A 163 0.77 -36.96 2.00
N GLU A 164 0.74 -37.32 0.72
CA GLU A 164 0.77 -38.69 0.18
C GLU A 164 2.06 -39.44 0.55
N LEU A 165 3.13 -38.73 0.89
CA LEU A 165 4.36 -39.31 1.45
C LEU A 165 4.22 -39.66 2.94
N THR A 166 3.12 -39.28 3.60
CA THR A 166 3.01 -39.29 5.07
C THR A 166 1.65 -39.71 5.62
N ASP A 167 0.63 -39.99 4.78
CA ASP A 167 -0.76 -40.14 5.23
C ASP A 167 -1.27 -41.59 5.29
N ASP A 168 -0.66 -42.54 4.58
CA ASP A 168 -0.95 -43.98 4.71
C ASP A 168 -0.16 -44.63 5.87
N PRO A 169 -0.71 -45.63 6.58
CA PRO A 169 0.01 -46.41 7.59
C PRO A 169 1.36 -46.99 7.13
N TYR A 170 1.52 -47.24 5.82
CA TYR A 170 2.72 -47.78 5.18
C TYR A 170 3.58 -46.74 4.48
N ASP A 171 3.19 -45.46 4.49
CA ASP A 171 4.04 -44.39 3.97
C ASP A 171 5.23 -44.13 4.89
N PRO A 172 6.40 -43.83 4.31
CA PRO A 172 6.65 -43.46 2.91
C PRO A 172 7.00 -44.63 1.97
N ALA A 173 6.96 -45.87 2.47
CA ALA A 173 7.42 -47.04 1.71
C ALA A 173 6.56 -47.30 0.47
N THR A 174 5.24 -47.15 0.58
CA THR A 174 4.30 -47.34 -0.53
C THR A 174 4.62 -46.40 -1.70
N PHE A 175 4.76 -45.10 -1.42
CA PHE A 175 5.12 -44.10 -2.42
C PHE A 175 6.45 -44.41 -3.11
N LEU A 176 7.50 -44.74 -2.36
CA LEU A 176 8.81 -45.07 -2.93
C LEU A 176 8.75 -46.31 -3.84
N LEU A 177 7.97 -47.32 -3.44
CA LEU A 177 7.74 -48.50 -4.26
C LEU A 177 6.95 -48.19 -5.53
N ASP A 178 5.93 -47.34 -5.46
CA ASP A 178 5.19 -46.89 -6.65
C ASP A 178 6.11 -46.18 -7.64
N LYS A 179 6.95 -45.25 -7.17
CA LYS A 179 7.92 -44.56 -8.03
C LYS A 179 8.99 -45.49 -8.60
N LEU A 180 9.45 -46.46 -7.83
CA LEU A 180 10.38 -47.49 -8.33
C LEU A 180 9.73 -48.35 -9.42
N GLN A 181 8.44 -48.71 -9.28
CA GLN A 181 7.70 -49.47 -10.29
C GLN A 181 7.52 -48.67 -11.58
N ASP A 182 7.25 -47.36 -11.48
CA ASP A 182 7.12 -46.48 -12.63
C ASP A 182 8.42 -46.35 -13.45
N GLU A 183 9.58 -46.36 -12.80
CA GLU A 183 10.89 -46.27 -13.47
C GLU A 183 11.38 -47.60 -14.08
N ILE A 184 10.97 -48.73 -13.52
CA ILE A 184 11.41 -50.04 -13.99
C ILE A 184 10.48 -50.54 -15.10
N ASP A 185 10.81 -50.25 -16.36
CA ASP A 185 10.09 -50.77 -17.55
C ASP A 185 10.37 -52.28 -17.83
N SER A 186 10.75 -53.06 -16.82
CA SER A 186 11.06 -54.48 -16.98
C SER A 186 9.97 -55.34 -16.34
N GLY A 187 9.18 -56.00 -17.20
CA GLY A 187 8.02 -56.81 -16.75
C GLY A 187 8.36 -57.90 -15.72
N VAL A 188 9.59 -58.41 -15.70
CA VAL A 188 10.00 -59.45 -14.73
C VAL A 188 10.19 -58.87 -13.32
N ILE A 189 10.68 -57.64 -13.19
CA ILE A 189 10.83 -57.00 -11.88
C ILE A 189 9.48 -56.50 -11.38
N ASN A 190 8.64 -55.95 -12.26
CA ASN A 190 7.30 -55.50 -11.89
C ASN A 190 6.43 -56.66 -11.39
N ASP A 191 6.44 -57.80 -12.08
CA ASP A 191 5.72 -59.02 -11.63
C ASP A 191 6.20 -59.49 -10.24
N LEU A 192 7.50 -59.35 -9.95
CA LEU A 192 8.08 -59.74 -8.66
C LEU A 192 7.71 -58.76 -7.55
N VAL A 193 7.81 -57.45 -7.81
CA VAL A 193 7.43 -56.40 -6.85
C VAL A 193 5.94 -56.50 -6.57
N ASP A 194 5.08 -56.62 -7.58
CA ASP A 194 3.63 -56.76 -7.43
C ASP A 194 3.25 -58.00 -6.58
N ALA A 195 3.93 -59.13 -6.80
CA ALA A 195 3.69 -60.34 -6.03
C ALA A 195 4.15 -60.22 -4.57
N ALA A 196 5.18 -59.42 -4.30
CA ALA A 196 5.76 -59.24 -2.97
C ALA A 196 5.22 -58.01 -2.22
N ARG A 197 4.53 -57.09 -2.91
CA ARG A 197 4.13 -55.77 -2.43
C ARG A 197 3.42 -55.77 -1.06
N PRO A 198 2.36 -56.57 -0.82
CA PRO A 198 1.68 -56.55 0.48
C PRO A 198 2.57 -56.94 1.68
N ALA A 199 3.62 -57.74 1.43
CA ALA A 199 4.60 -58.10 2.45
C ALA A 199 5.74 -57.08 2.54
N LEU A 200 6.14 -56.50 1.40
CA LEU A 200 7.20 -55.50 1.31
C LEU A 200 6.77 -54.15 1.90
N ASP A 201 5.55 -53.66 1.67
CA ASP A 201 5.10 -52.36 2.17
C ASP A 201 5.22 -52.29 3.71
N GLY A 202 4.69 -53.30 4.41
CA GLY A 202 4.80 -53.41 5.86
C GLY A 202 6.24 -53.56 6.35
N PHE A 203 7.02 -54.43 5.69
CA PHE A 203 8.41 -54.68 6.07
C PHE A 203 9.31 -53.46 5.85
N LEU A 204 9.20 -52.80 4.69
CA LEU A 204 9.98 -51.61 4.35
C LEU A 204 9.60 -50.43 5.21
N ASN A 205 8.31 -50.23 5.51
CA ASN A 205 7.89 -49.17 6.43
C ASN A 205 8.44 -49.40 7.85
N ASP A 206 8.38 -50.64 8.36
CA ASP A 206 9.01 -50.98 9.65
C ASP A 206 10.52 -50.74 9.62
N LEU A 207 11.17 -51.04 8.48
CA LEU A 207 12.59 -50.85 8.29
C LEU A 207 12.98 -49.36 8.24
N ILE A 208 12.27 -48.55 7.44
CA ILE A 208 12.46 -47.09 7.37
C ILE A 208 12.26 -46.49 8.76
N ARG A 209 11.22 -46.88 9.50
CA ARG A 209 10.99 -46.40 10.87
C ARG A 209 12.09 -46.83 11.84
N SER A 210 12.68 -48.00 11.65
CA SER A 210 13.73 -48.53 12.53
C SER A 210 15.09 -47.88 12.28
N TYR A 211 15.45 -47.62 11.02
CA TYR A 211 16.78 -47.11 10.66
C TYR A 211 16.80 -45.61 10.36
N SER A 212 15.64 -45.04 10.04
CA SER A 212 15.44 -43.64 9.67
C SER A 212 14.25 -43.06 10.47
N PRO A 213 14.30 -43.07 11.81
CA PRO A 213 13.17 -42.70 12.66
C PRO A 213 12.68 -41.26 12.43
N ASP A 214 13.57 -40.39 11.96
CA ASP A 214 13.28 -38.97 11.72
C ASP A 214 12.80 -38.70 10.28
N PHE A 215 12.79 -39.71 9.38
CA PHE A 215 12.47 -39.51 7.96
C PHE A 215 11.14 -38.79 7.74
N VAL A 216 10.06 -39.30 8.35
CA VAL A 216 8.71 -38.74 8.20
C VAL A 216 8.65 -37.33 8.81
N SER A 217 9.22 -37.12 10.01
CA SER A 217 9.23 -35.79 10.61
C SER A 217 10.04 -34.78 9.80
N THR A 218 11.12 -35.20 9.16
CA THR A 218 11.94 -34.35 8.30
C THR A 218 11.19 -33.97 7.02
N LEU A 219 10.49 -34.90 6.38
CA LEU A 219 9.65 -34.58 5.22
C LEU A 219 8.51 -33.62 5.58
N LEU A 220 7.86 -33.82 6.73
CA LEU A 220 6.83 -32.91 7.22
C LEU A 220 7.41 -31.52 7.52
N ASP A 221 8.62 -31.42 8.07
CA ASP A 221 9.31 -30.16 8.32
C ASP A 221 9.65 -29.43 7.00
N ILE A 222 10.14 -30.15 5.98
CA ILE A 222 10.36 -29.59 4.63
C ILE A 222 9.05 -29.06 4.04
N GLY A 223 7.97 -29.85 4.11
CA GLY A 223 6.64 -29.47 3.63
C GLY A 223 6.10 -28.23 4.34
N ASP A 224 6.25 -28.15 5.67
CA ASP A 224 5.89 -26.96 6.44
C ASP A 224 6.70 -25.73 6.02
N LYS A 225 8.03 -25.86 5.88
CA LYS A 225 8.90 -24.76 5.46
C LYS A 225 8.60 -24.28 4.04
N LEU A 226 8.29 -25.18 3.10
CA LEU A 226 7.76 -24.80 1.78
C LEU A 226 6.43 -24.04 1.94
N GLY A 227 5.53 -24.52 2.79
CA GLY A 227 4.31 -23.79 3.16
C GLY A 227 4.59 -22.38 3.72
N GLN A 228 5.68 -22.19 4.47
CA GLN A 228 6.09 -20.87 4.96
C GLN A 228 6.63 -19.97 3.85
N VAL A 229 7.46 -20.50 2.94
CA VAL A 229 7.97 -19.79 1.75
C VAL A 229 6.82 -19.23 0.91
N THR A 230 5.79 -20.04 0.69
CA THR A 230 4.66 -19.69 -0.16
C THR A 230 3.71 -18.66 0.46
N ARG A 231 3.55 -18.67 1.80
CA ARG A 231 2.72 -17.69 2.55
C ARG A 231 3.44 -16.39 2.86
N ASN A 232 4.77 -16.40 2.87
CA ASN A 232 5.60 -15.26 3.25
C ASN A 232 6.58 -14.91 2.12
N LEU A 233 6.12 -14.96 0.86
CA LEU A 233 6.96 -14.55 -0.26
C LEU A 233 7.06 -13.04 -0.25
N GLY A 234 8.26 -12.51 -0.07
CA GLY A 234 8.54 -11.11 -0.33
C GLY A 234 9.22 -10.90 -1.67
N LEU A 235 9.00 -9.72 -2.26
CA LEU A 235 9.68 -9.26 -3.47
C LEU A 235 10.42 -7.97 -3.16
N GLU A 236 11.73 -7.96 -3.38
CA GLU A 236 12.53 -6.75 -3.35
C GLU A 236 12.43 -6.07 -4.71
N SER A 237 12.06 -4.78 -4.72
CA SER A 237 11.78 -4.07 -5.95
C SER A 237 12.15 -2.60 -5.88
N THR A 238 12.24 -1.95 -7.03
CA THR A 238 12.36 -0.50 -7.12
C THR A 238 11.17 0.09 -7.86
N LEU A 239 10.57 1.14 -7.28
CA LEU A 239 9.50 1.91 -7.90
C LEU A 239 10.00 3.31 -8.22
N LYS A 240 10.19 3.62 -9.50
CA LYS A 240 10.63 4.93 -9.97
C LYS A 240 9.44 5.73 -10.49
N ILE A 241 9.02 6.77 -9.76
CA ILE A 241 7.89 7.64 -10.10
C ILE A 241 8.39 8.92 -10.76
N GLU A 242 7.86 9.24 -11.93
CA GLU A 242 8.22 10.40 -12.76
C GLU A 242 6.97 11.10 -13.29
N ILE A 243 7.10 12.38 -13.62
CA ILE A 243 6.06 13.13 -14.33
C ILE A 243 6.16 12.81 -15.83
N VAL A 244 5.05 12.42 -16.43
CA VAL A 244 4.93 12.11 -17.86
C VAL A 244 3.89 13.02 -18.48
N GLY A 245 4.28 13.76 -19.53
CA GLY A 245 3.43 14.79 -20.14
C GLY A 245 3.74 16.18 -19.58
N GLY A 246 3.54 17.22 -20.40
CA GLY A 246 3.90 18.58 -20.04
C GLY A 246 2.81 19.59 -20.38
N VAL A 247 2.75 20.61 -19.50
CA VAL A 247 2.08 21.91 -19.58
C VAL A 247 0.64 21.99 -19.02
N GLU A 248 -0.17 20.93 -18.99
CA GLU A 248 -1.51 20.96 -18.37
C GLU A 248 -1.88 19.59 -17.77
N GLY A 249 -1.55 19.38 -16.49
CA GLY A 249 -1.75 18.14 -15.75
C GLY A 249 -0.48 17.31 -15.70
N ASP A 250 0.21 17.31 -14.54
CA ASP A 250 1.37 16.46 -14.31
C ASP A 250 0.87 15.03 -14.05
N ASP A 251 0.63 14.26 -15.12
CA ASP A 251 0.33 12.83 -14.98
C ASP A 251 1.58 12.14 -14.45
N LEU A 252 1.43 11.32 -13.41
CA LEU A 252 2.53 10.54 -12.85
C LEU A 252 2.53 9.15 -13.47
N SER A 253 3.72 8.67 -13.83
CA SER A 253 3.95 7.30 -14.25
C SER A 253 5.08 6.72 -13.43
N ALA A 254 5.02 5.41 -13.19
CA ALA A 254 6.06 4.65 -12.55
C ALA A 254 6.67 3.60 -13.47
N THR A 255 7.93 3.27 -13.18
CA THR A 255 8.59 2.03 -13.59
C THR A 255 8.77 1.18 -12.35
N HIS A 256 8.22 -0.02 -12.34
CA HIS A 256 8.32 -0.97 -11.24
C HIS A 256 9.20 -2.15 -11.66
N THR A 257 10.31 -2.35 -10.96
CA THR A 257 11.31 -3.38 -11.27
C THR A 257 11.48 -4.32 -10.08
N VAL A 258 11.21 -5.61 -10.24
CA VAL A 258 11.52 -6.64 -9.24
C VAL A 258 12.98 -7.07 -9.41
N ARG A 259 13.73 -7.05 -8.30
CA ARG A 259 15.19 -7.22 -8.24
C ARG A 259 15.64 -8.35 -7.33
N GLY A 260 14.73 -8.89 -6.52
CA GLY A 260 15.02 -10.01 -5.64
C GLY A 260 13.76 -10.61 -5.03
N VAL A 261 13.97 -11.69 -4.30
CA VAL A 261 12.94 -12.39 -3.52
C VAL A 261 13.42 -12.54 -2.09
N THR A 262 12.47 -12.48 -1.15
CA THR A 262 12.71 -12.77 0.26
C THR A 262 11.79 -13.87 0.73
N PHE A 263 12.29 -14.71 1.63
CA PHE A 263 11.54 -15.78 2.28
C PHE A 263 11.60 -15.59 3.78
N ARG A 264 10.50 -15.87 4.47
CA ARG A 264 10.51 -15.97 5.93
C ARG A 264 10.22 -17.39 6.38
N ILE A 265 11.23 -18.05 6.94
CA ILE A 265 11.15 -19.42 7.44
C ILE A 265 11.54 -19.43 8.92
N ASP A 266 10.66 -19.93 9.78
CA ASP A 266 10.79 -19.94 11.24
C ASP A 266 11.10 -18.56 11.84
N GLY A 267 10.61 -17.50 11.18
CA GLY A 267 10.83 -16.10 11.56
C GLY A 267 12.19 -15.52 11.14
N VAL A 268 13.02 -16.29 10.46
CA VAL A 268 14.28 -15.83 9.85
C VAL A 268 14.03 -15.44 8.41
N GLU A 269 14.55 -14.29 8.01
CA GLU A 269 14.46 -13.77 6.65
C GLU A 269 15.68 -14.16 5.83
N TYR A 270 15.43 -14.65 4.62
CA TYR A 270 16.43 -15.02 3.63
C TYR A 270 16.18 -14.22 2.36
N ALA A 271 17.18 -13.49 1.86
CA ALA A 271 17.06 -12.60 0.71
C ALA A 271 18.01 -13.02 -0.40
N TYR A 272 17.50 -13.05 -1.63
CA TYR A 272 18.27 -13.42 -2.83
C TYR A 272 17.97 -12.43 -3.95
N SER A 273 18.99 -11.87 -4.58
CA SER A 273 18.80 -11.02 -5.75
C SER A 273 18.46 -11.87 -6.98
N MET A 274 17.77 -11.32 -7.98
CA MET A 274 17.49 -12.02 -9.24
C MET A 274 18.77 -12.52 -9.91
N ALA A 275 19.88 -11.78 -9.76
CA ALA A 275 21.19 -12.20 -10.23
C ALA A 275 21.72 -13.47 -9.53
N ASP A 276 21.51 -13.60 -8.21
CA ASP A 276 21.84 -14.84 -7.48
C ASP A 276 21.02 -16.02 -8.00
N LEU A 277 19.81 -15.75 -8.52
CA LEU A 277 18.91 -16.73 -9.12
C LEU A 277 19.25 -17.06 -10.58
N SER A 278 20.26 -16.40 -11.16
CA SER A 278 20.49 -16.43 -12.61
C SER A 278 19.26 -15.99 -13.43
N MET A 279 18.48 -15.07 -12.89
CA MET A 279 17.31 -14.47 -13.51
C MET A 279 17.56 -12.99 -13.83
N ASP A 280 16.90 -12.50 -14.88
CA ASP A 280 16.89 -11.07 -15.18
C ASP A 280 15.89 -10.34 -14.30
N ASP A 281 16.16 -9.07 -14.00
CA ASP A 281 15.20 -8.19 -13.33
C ASP A 281 13.90 -8.08 -14.16
N ILE A 282 12.75 -8.14 -13.48
CA ILE A 282 11.44 -8.03 -14.15
C ILE A 282 10.99 -6.58 -14.07
N THR A 283 10.89 -5.90 -15.22
CA THR A 283 10.53 -4.47 -15.27
C THR A 283 9.20 -4.23 -15.99
N VAL A 284 8.34 -3.42 -15.37
CA VAL A 284 7.09 -2.92 -15.95
C VAL A 284 7.12 -1.40 -15.96
N GLU A 285 7.06 -0.82 -17.16
CA GLU A 285 7.05 0.63 -17.39
C GLU A 285 5.61 1.14 -17.59
N GLY A 286 5.42 2.45 -17.45
CA GLY A 286 4.14 3.09 -17.79
C GLY A 286 3.02 2.84 -16.77
N VAL A 287 3.35 2.44 -15.54
CA VAL A 287 2.37 2.18 -14.48
C VAL A 287 1.80 3.52 -14.02
N GLY A 288 0.48 3.74 -14.16
CA GLY A 288 -0.14 4.98 -13.73
C GLY A 288 0.02 5.21 -12.22
N VAL A 289 0.28 6.45 -11.82
CA VAL A 289 0.31 6.86 -10.41
C VAL A 289 -0.59 8.07 -10.23
N ARG A 290 -1.33 8.11 -9.13
CA ARG A 290 -2.18 9.26 -8.79
C ARG A 290 -2.15 9.55 -7.29
N MET A 291 -2.18 10.83 -6.94
CA MET A 291 -2.32 11.27 -5.55
C MET A 291 -3.74 11.73 -5.24
N ASP A 292 -4.23 11.42 -4.04
CA ASP A 292 -5.44 12.01 -3.45
C ASP A 292 -5.04 12.96 -2.31
N GLY A 293 -4.85 14.22 -2.70
CA GLY A 293 -4.24 15.24 -1.85
C GLY A 293 -2.85 14.81 -1.36
N GLU A 294 -2.59 14.99 -0.07
CA GLU A 294 -1.34 14.56 0.60
C GLU A 294 -1.55 13.28 1.42
N THR A 295 -2.70 12.62 1.28
CA THR A 295 -3.09 11.55 2.21
C THR A 295 -2.81 10.16 1.67
N LYS A 296 -2.80 10.02 0.33
CA LYS A 296 -2.78 8.72 -0.31
C LYS A 296 -2.18 8.79 -1.71
N VAL A 297 -1.33 7.82 -2.02
CA VAL A 297 -0.78 7.55 -3.35
C VAL A 297 -1.40 6.24 -3.82
N TYR A 298 -1.92 6.23 -5.04
CA TYR A 298 -2.41 5.02 -5.71
C TYR A 298 -1.48 4.67 -6.86
N ILE A 299 -1.23 3.38 -7.01
CA ILE A 299 -0.44 2.77 -8.07
C ILE A 299 -1.43 1.91 -8.87
N ASP A 300 -1.55 2.22 -10.16
CA ASP A 300 -2.49 1.55 -11.05
C ASP A 300 -2.10 0.08 -11.30
N GLU A 301 -3.03 -0.66 -11.89
CA GLU A 301 -2.87 -2.08 -12.19
C GLU A 301 -1.73 -2.34 -13.17
N HIS A 302 -0.91 -3.33 -12.83
CA HIS A 302 0.19 -3.82 -13.66
C HIS A 302 0.50 -5.27 -13.30
N SER A 303 1.24 -5.97 -14.18
CA SER A 303 1.43 -7.42 -14.07
C SER A 303 2.90 -7.84 -14.19
N PHE A 304 3.32 -8.76 -13.33
CA PHE A 304 4.64 -9.39 -13.36
C PHE A 304 4.51 -10.86 -13.79
N PRO A 305 5.26 -11.32 -14.81
CA PRO A 305 5.49 -12.76 -14.97
C PRO A 305 6.40 -13.23 -13.83
N VAL A 306 5.95 -14.21 -13.05
CA VAL A 306 6.72 -14.76 -11.92
C VAL A 306 7.00 -16.22 -12.18
N SER A 307 8.27 -16.62 -12.15
CA SER A 307 8.68 -18.03 -12.23
C SER A 307 8.63 -18.65 -10.84
N TYR A 308 7.43 -18.93 -10.35
CA TYR A 308 7.20 -19.44 -9.01
C TYR A 308 7.86 -20.81 -8.76
N GLY A 309 7.88 -21.68 -9.76
CA GLY A 309 8.56 -22.99 -9.68
C GLY A 309 10.06 -22.81 -9.44
N ALA A 310 10.71 -21.92 -10.19
CA ALA A 310 12.11 -21.56 -9.97
C ALA A 310 12.37 -20.97 -8.58
N ILE A 311 11.50 -20.06 -8.11
CA ILE A 311 11.59 -19.46 -6.76
C ILE A 311 11.42 -20.54 -5.67
N ALA A 312 10.46 -21.45 -5.83
CA ALA A 312 10.23 -22.54 -4.87
C ALA A 312 11.39 -23.55 -4.86
N MET A 313 11.94 -23.90 -6.03
CA MET A 313 13.14 -24.74 -6.13
C MET A 313 14.35 -24.11 -5.45
N LEU A 314 14.56 -22.80 -5.66
CA LEU A 314 15.61 -22.08 -4.97
C LEU A 314 15.42 -22.15 -3.45
N ALA A 315 14.22 -21.83 -2.96
CA ALA A 315 13.95 -21.88 -1.53
C ALA A 315 14.18 -23.29 -0.96
N LEU A 316 13.85 -24.33 -1.73
CA LEU A 316 14.12 -25.71 -1.37
C LEU A 316 15.63 -25.99 -1.25
N ASP A 317 16.39 -25.72 -2.32
CA ASP A 317 17.80 -26.11 -2.45
C ASP A 317 18.75 -25.22 -1.65
N GLU A 318 18.52 -23.90 -1.61
CA GLU A 318 19.44 -22.93 -0.99
C GLU A 318 19.09 -22.57 0.45
N VAL A 319 17.86 -22.84 0.89
CA VAL A 319 17.39 -22.47 2.24
C VAL A 319 16.95 -23.71 3.02
N ILE A 320 15.93 -24.40 2.55
CA ILE A 320 15.24 -25.44 3.34
C ILE A 320 16.15 -26.66 3.56
N ILE A 321 16.73 -27.19 2.49
CA ILE A 321 17.58 -28.38 2.56
C ILE A 321 18.80 -28.12 3.47
N PRO A 322 19.57 -27.02 3.31
CA PRO A 322 20.70 -26.73 4.19
C PRO A 322 20.32 -26.49 5.66
N LEU A 323 19.10 -26.02 5.93
CA LEU A 323 18.58 -25.88 7.30
C LEU A 323 18.29 -27.24 7.96
N VAL A 324 17.85 -28.21 7.17
CA VAL A 324 17.56 -29.57 7.62
C VAL A 324 18.84 -30.40 7.70
N ASP A 325 19.62 -30.41 6.63
CA ASP A 325 20.92 -31.07 6.52
C ASP A 325 21.90 -30.19 5.73
N SER A 326 22.81 -29.54 6.46
CA SER A 326 23.85 -28.66 5.90
C SER A 326 24.82 -29.34 4.92
N SER A 327 24.81 -30.66 4.81
CA SER A 327 25.66 -31.41 3.88
C SER A 327 24.97 -31.80 2.57
N ALA A 328 23.65 -31.68 2.50
CA ALA A 328 22.87 -31.90 1.29
C ALA A 328 22.69 -30.57 0.54
N THR A 329 22.73 -30.65 -0.79
CA THR A 329 22.56 -29.49 -1.69
C THR A 329 21.32 -29.58 -2.58
N ASN A 330 20.64 -30.72 -2.56
CA ASN A 330 19.44 -31.02 -3.34
C ASN A 330 18.64 -32.12 -2.64
N LEU A 331 17.41 -32.35 -3.11
CA LEU A 331 16.48 -33.25 -2.45
C LEU A 331 16.96 -34.71 -2.50
N GLN A 332 17.61 -35.13 -3.60
CA GLN A 332 18.16 -36.47 -3.72
C GLN A 332 19.24 -36.74 -2.67
N GLU A 333 20.19 -35.83 -2.49
CA GLU A 333 21.23 -35.94 -1.46
C GLU A 333 20.61 -36.03 -0.06
N LEU A 334 19.66 -35.15 0.24
CA LEU A 334 18.96 -35.17 1.53
C LEU A 334 18.27 -36.51 1.78
N LEU A 335 17.47 -37.00 0.83
CA LEU A 335 16.80 -38.29 0.97
C LEU A 335 17.78 -39.46 1.10
N SER A 336 18.92 -39.41 0.40
CA SER A 336 19.97 -40.43 0.50
C SER A 336 20.68 -40.43 1.86
N HIS A 337 20.78 -39.27 2.51
CA HIS A 337 21.31 -39.19 3.88
C HIS A 337 20.31 -39.69 4.91
N LEU A 338 19.02 -39.49 4.66
CA LEU A 338 17.95 -39.95 5.55
C LEU A 338 17.73 -41.46 5.47
N VAL A 339 17.96 -42.10 4.32
CA VAL A 339 17.72 -43.54 4.11
C VAL A 339 19.03 -44.29 3.88
N ASP A 340 19.41 -45.15 4.82
CA ASP A 340 20.57 -46.05 4.65
C ASP A 340 20.24 -47.19 3.69
N CYS A 341 20.36 -46.91 2.38
CA CYS A 341 20.05 -47.87 1.32
C CYS A 341 20.90 -49.15 1.39
N TYR A 342 22.12 -49.09 1.94
CA TYR A 342 22.93 -50.28 2.16
C TYR A 342 22.27 -51.20 3.18
N THR A 343 21.88 -50.66 4.34
CA THR A 343 21.20 -51.43 5.39
C THR A 343 19.84 -51.95 4.92
N VAL A 344 19.05 -51.11 4.23
CA VAL A 344 17.80 -51.52 3.56
C VAL A 344 18.05 -52.71 2.64
N GLY A 345 19.09 -52.64 1.80
CA GLY A 345 19.42 -53.70 0.86
C GLY A 345 19.82 -55.02 1.53
N VAL A 346 20.59 -54.96 2.62
CA VAL A 346 20.96 -56.14 3.43
C VAL A 346 19.73 -56.82 4.01
N GLU A 347 18.83 -56.05 4.61
CA GLU A 347 17.64 -56.59 5.28
C GLU A 347 16.62 -57.16 4.29
N ILE A 348 16.41 -56.52 3.14
CA ILE A 348 15.56 -57.07 2.06
C ILE A 348 16.15 -58.39 1.54
N ALA A 349 17.46 -58.44 1.30
CA ALA A 349 18.12 -59.67 0.85
C ALA A 349 17.96 -60.82 1.85
N ASN A 350 18.08 -60.52 3.15
CA ASN A 350 17.87 -61.48 4.23
C ASN A 350 16.41 -61.94 4.33
N TYR A 351 15.46 -61.02 4.14
CA TYR A 351 14.03 -61.30 4.23
C TYR A 351 13.52 -62.15 3.06
N ILE A 352 13.84 -61.76 1.82
CA ILE A 352 13.37 -62.45 0.61
C ILE A 352 14.14 -63.76 0.39
N GLY A 353 15.41 -63.82 0.80
CA GLY A 353 16.27 -65.00 0.63
C GLY A 353 16.73 -65.26 -0.81
N VAL A 354 16.42 -64.36 -1.74
CA VAL A 354 16.98 -64.31 -3.10
C VAL A 354 17.51 -62.90 -3.40
N GLY A 355 18.45 -62.79 -4.34
CA GLY A 355 19.13 -61.53 -4.66
C GLY A 355 20.38 -61.29 -3.78
N SER A 356 21.03 -60.15 -3.99
CA SER A 356 22.20 -59.72 -3.20
C SER A 356 21.92 -58.36 -2.56
N PRO A 357 22.50 -58.03 -1.38
CA PRO A 357 22.34 -56.72 -0.76
C PRO A 357 22.55 -55.55 -1.73
N GLY A 358 23.62 -55.59 -2.54
CA GLY A 358 23.92 -54.54 -3.51
C GLY A 358 22.88 -54.39 -4.65
N LEU A 359 22.08 -55.43 -4.93
CA LEU A 359 20.97 -55.31 -5.89
C LEU A 359 19.86 -54.43 -5.31
N TYR A 360 19.51 -54.68 -4.05
CA TYR A 360 18.44 -53.97 -3.36
C TYR A 360 18.88 -52.58 -2.89
N GLU A 361 20.15 -52.40 -2.52
CA GLU A 361 20.77 -51.10 -2.29
C GLU A 361 20.66 -50.21 -3.54
N GLY A 362 21.08 -50.71 -4.71
CA GLY A 362 20.95 -49.96 -5.96
C GLY A 362 19.50 -49.66 -6.35
N ALA A 363 18.56 -50.56 -6.03
CA ALA A 363 17.14 -50.31 -6.22
C ALA A 363 16.59 -49.22 -5.26
N CYS A 364 17.06 -49.20 -4.01
CA CYS A 364 16.73 -48.17 -3.04
C CYS A 364 17.26 -46.79 -3.49
N GLU A 365 18.54 -46.72 -3.89
CA GLU A 365 19.14 -45.48 -4.41
C GLU A 365 18.40 -44.96 -5.65
N LEU A 366 18.03 -45.86 -6.57
CA LEU A 366 17.24 -45.52 -7.76
C LEU A 366 15.86 -44.98 -7.38
N GLY A 367 15.16 -45.62 -6.45
CA GLY A 367 13.86 -45.18 -5.96
C GLY A 367 13.91 -43.79 -5.30
N ILE A 368 14.95 -43.53 -4.51
CA ILE A 368 15.18 -42.21 -3.90
C ILE A 368 15.43 -41.15 -4.96
N ALA A 369 16.30 -41.43 -5.94
CA ALA A 369 16.59 -40.50 -7.01
C ALA A 369 15.34 -40.19 -7.86
N ALA A 370 14.52 -41.20 -8.16
CA ALA A 370 13.27 -41.05 -8.87
C ALA A 370 12.26 -40.20 -8.08
N ALA A 371 12.10 -40.47 -6.79
CA ALA A 371 11.21 -39.71 -5.90
C ALA A 371 11.63 -38.24 -5.79
N ALA A 372 12.93 -37.97 -5.59
CA ALA A 372 13.45 -36.61 -5.56
C ALA A 372 13.20 -35.89 -6.90
N SER A 373 13.56 -36.53 -8.02
CA SER A 373 13.37 -35.94 -9.35
C SER A 373 11.91 -35.66 -9.65
N GLU A 374 10.98 -36.54 -9.23
CA GLU A 374 9.55 -36.32 -9.42
C GLU A 374 9.08 -35.06 -8.68
N ILE A 375 9.42 -34.92 -7.40
CA ILE A 375 9.05 -33.75 -6.60
C ILE A 375 9.62 -32.47 -7.21
N GLU A 376 10.91 -32.46 -7.55
CA GLU A 376 11.54 -31.29 -8.16
C GLU A 376 10.94 -30.97 -9.54
N ASN A 377 10.59 -31.98 -10.34
CA ASN A 377 9.95 -31.77 -11.63
C ASN A 377 8.52 -31.24 -11.46
N GLN A 378 7.76 -31.71 -10.46
CA GLN A 378 6.46 -31.14 -10.13
C GLN A 378 6.59 -29.65 -9.76
N ILE A 379 7.59 -29.29 -8.94
CA ILE A 379 7.85 -27.89 -8.59
C ILE A 379 8.20 -27.07 -9.85
N ARG A 380 9.11 -27.55 -10.69
CA ARG A 380 9.51 -26.87 -11.94
C ARG A 380 8.34 -26.74 -12.92
N SER A 381 7.46 -27.74 -13.01
CA SER A 381 6.31 -27.75 -13.91
C SER A 381 5.28 -26.66 -13.60
N ILE A 382 5.34 -26.05 -12.40
CA ILE A 382 4.52 -24.88 -12.08
C ILE A 382 4.77 -23.75 -13.09
N ASP A 383 6.00 -23.59 -13.55
CA ASP A 383 6.36 -22.51 -14.47
C ASP A 383 5.86 -22.74 -15.91
N ASP A 384 5.50 -23.97 -16.29
CA ASP A 384 4.97 -24.29 -17.62
C ASP A 384 3.62 -23.62 -17.89
N ALA A 385 2.86 -23.32 -16.82
CA ALA A 385 1.56 -22.68 -16.90
C ALA A 385 1.62 -21.15 -17.06
N GLY A 386 2.80 -20.54 -16.84
CA GLY A 386 3.01 -19.10 -16.87
C GLY A 386 2.24 -18.36 -15.76
N ILE A 387 2.85 -18.18 -14.60
CA ILE A 387 2.23 -17.42 -13.51
C ILE A 387 2.35 -15.93 -13.76
N VAL A 388 1.23 -15.22 -13.61
CA VAL A 388 1.17 -13.77 -13.72
C VAL A 388 0.59 -13.20 -12.42
N LEU A 389 1.39 -12.37 -11.76
CA LEU A 389 0.98 -11.58 -10.59
C LEU A 389 0.49 -10.22 -11.07
N THR A 390 -0.82 -9.98 -11.04
CA THR A 390 -1.42 -8.69 -11.41
C THR A 390 -1.80 -7.95 -10.14
N ILE A 391 -1.23 -6.76 -9.94
CA ILE A 391 -1.41 -5.98 -8.72
C ILE A 391 -1.71 -4.51 -9.01
N HIS A 392 -2.47 -3.90 -8.12
CA HIS A 392 -2.62 -2.46 -7.95
C HIS A 392 -2.63 -2.15 -6.46
N GLY A 393 -2.31 -0.93 -6.06
CA GLY A 393 -2.13 -0.67 -4.64
C GLY A 393 -2.25 0.78 -4.25
N ASP A 394 -2.16 0.99 -2.95
CA ASP A 394 -2.04 2.32 -2.40
C ASP A 394 -1.22 2.36 -1.12
N ALA A 395 -0.66 3.53 -0.85
CA ALA A 395 0.13 3.81 0.35
C ALA A 395 -0.12 5.24 0.85
N LYS A 396 0.25 5.48 2.11
CA LYS A 396 0.30 6.83 2.67
C LYS A 396 1.68 7.44 2.39
N PRO A 397 1.77 8.57 1.66
CA PRO A 397 3.04 9.28 1.51
C PRO A 397 3.43 9.96 2.83
N GLN A 398 4.72 9.97 3.13
CA GLN A 398 5.29 10.67 4.29
C GLN A 398 6.55 11.43 3.89
N ASP A 399 6.54 12.73 4.17
CA ASP A 399 7.72 13.60 4.23
C ASP A 399 8.21 13.64 5.68
N THR A 400 9.45 13.20 5.91
CA THR A 400 10.06 13.08 7.24
C THR A 400 10.97 14.27 7.58
N ASN A 401 11.32 15.09 6.59
CA ASN A 401 12.31 16.16 6.74
C ASN A 401 11.77 17.57 6.40
N THR A 402 10.49 17.67 6.02
CA THR A 402 9.76 18.90 5.67
C THR A 402 10.27 19.59 4.39
N ASP A 403 10.93 18.86 3.49
CA ASP A 403 11.37 19.38 2.19
C ASP A 403 10.28 19.30 1.09
N ARG A 404 9.09 18.84 1.46
CA ARG A 404 7.93 18.62 0.58
C ARG A 404 8.16 17.53 -0.46
N LYS A 405 9.08 16.61 -0.22
CA LYS A 405 9.25 15.38 -1.00
C LYS A 405 8.86 14.18 -0.14
N VAL A 406 8.24 13.19 -0.77
CA VAL A 406 7.87 11.95 -0.09
C VAL A 406 9.11 11.12 0.14
N ASP A 407 9.52 10.96 1.39
CA ASP A 407 10.63 10.10 1.80
C ASP A 407 10.20 8.63 1.92
N VAL A 408 8.97 8.38 2.36
CA VAL A 408 8.48 7.02 2.65
C VAL A 408 7.05 6.82 2.16
N LEU A 409 6.79 5.66 1.56
CA LEU A 409 5.46 5.13 1.29
C LEU A 409 5.11 4.14 2.40
N LEU A 410 4.20 4.54 3.30
CA LEU A 410 3.84 3.77 4.49
C LEU A 410 2.50 3.05 4.36
N ASN A 411 2.40 1.92 5.08
CA ASN A 411 1.19 1.10 5.15
C ASN A 411 0.66 0.75 3.74
N GLY A 412 1.58 0.48 2.82
CA GLY A 412 1.24 0.10 1.46
C GLY A 412 0.48 -1.21 1.46
N ARG A 413 -0.52 -1.30 0.60
CA ARG A 413 -1.31 -2.51 0.40
C ARG A 413 -1.50 -2.79 -1.07
N TRP A 414 -1.29 -4.04 -1.44
CA TRP A 414 -1.57 -4.57 -2.77
C TRP A 414 -2.92 -5.27 -2.79
N GLU A 415 -3.61 -5.16 -3.91
CA GLU A 415 -4.75 -5.97 -4.31
C GLU A 415 -4.53 -6.45 -5.73
N GLY A 416 -5.25 -7.50 -6.11
CA GLY A 416 -5.25 -7.97 -7.49
C GLY A 416 -5.46 -9.46 -7.57
N THR A 417 -4.76 -10.10 -8.49
CA THR A 417 -4.91 -11.53 -8.75
C THR A 417 -3.57 -12.19 -9.04
N ILE A 418 -3.49 -13.48 -8.71
CA ILE A 418 -2.51 -14.39 -9.28
C ILE A 418 -3.22 -15.27 -10.30
N SER A 419 -2.71 -15.31 -11.53
CA SER A 419 -3.23 -16.17 -12.59
C SER A 419 -2.32 -17.38 -12.77
N TYR A 420 -2.91 -18.58 -12.72
CA TYR A 420 -2.22 -19.85 -12.97
C TYR A 420 -3.02 -20.66 -14.00
N ALA A 421 -2.38 -21.02 -15.12
CA ALA A 421 -3.04 -21.76 -16.21
C ALA A 421 -4.37 -21.11 -16.69
N GLY A 422 -4.44 -19.78 -16.65
CA GLY A 422 -5.63 -19.00 -16.99
C GLY A 422 -6.75 -19.02 -15.94
N THR A 423 -6.49 -19.56 -14.75
CA THR A 423 -7.37 -19.48 -13.60
C THR A 423 -6.85 -18.41 -12.65
N ASP A 424 -7.65 -17.37 -12.45
CA ASP A 424 -7.31 -16.28 -11.54
C ASP A 424 -7.80 -16.60 -10.12
N ALA A 425 -6.98 -16.25 -9.14
CA ALA A 425 -7.42 -16.14 -7.77
C ALA A 425 -7.08 -14.77 -7.20
N ALA A 426 -7.99 -14.26 -6.38
CA ALA A 426 -7.85 -12.95 -5.76
C ALA A 426 -6.79 -12.96 -4.66
N LEU A 427 -6.01 -11.88 -4.59
CA LEU A 427 -5.10 -11.60 -3.49
C LEU A 427 -5.85 -10.85 -2.38
N SER A 428 -5.79 -11.36 -1.14
CA SER A 428 -6.39 -10.71 0.02
C SER A 428 -5.67 -9.41 0.38
N ARG A 429 -6.36 -8.26 0.32
CA ARG A 429 -5.75 -6.96 0.65
C ARG A 429 -5.05 -6.92 2.02
N ASP A 430 -5.54 -7.68 2.99
CA ASP A 430 -5.01 -7.64 4.36
C ASP A 430 -3.66 -8.32 4.51
N ASP A 431 -3.34 -9.25 3.60
CA ASP A 431 -2.15 -10.10 3.68
C ASP A 431 -1.07 -9.68 2.68
N ASN A 432 -1.37 -8.73 1.79
CA ASN A 432 -0.46 -8.26 0.75
C ASN A 432 -0.08 -6.80 1.01
N THR A 433 1.14 -6.57 1.51
CA THR A 433 1.59 -5.25 2.00
C THR A 433 2.88 -4.82 1.34
N PHE A 434 3.18 -3.51 1.38
CA PHE A 434 4.47 -3.00 0.98
C PHE A 434 4.89 -1.77 1.77
N ARG A 435 6.20 -1.50 1.74
CA ARG A 435 6.79 -0.27 2.25
C ARG A 435 7.86 0.21 1.29
N GLY A 436 7.76 1.48 0.88
CA GLY A 436 8.75 2.13 0.01
C GLY A 436 9.61 3.13 0.76
N GLU A 437 10.93 3.04 0.65
CA GLU A 437 11.87 4.07 1.12
C GLU A 437 12.51 4.78 -0.06
N ARG A 438 12.48 6.12 -0.07
CA ARG A 438 13.09 6.89 -1.15
C ARG A 438 14.60 6.73 -1.14
N MET A 439 15.14 6.30 -2.26
CA MET A 439 16.57 6.17 -2.47
C MET A 439 17.21 7.55 -2.61
N PRO A 440 18.41 7.76 -2.05
CA PRO A 440 19.16 8.98 -2.28
C PRO A 440 19.49 9.13 -3.76
N VAL A 441 19.36 10.35 -4.28
CA VAL A 441 19.81 10.68 -5.64
C VAL A 441 21.34 10.52 -5.67
N PRO A 442 21.90 9.68 -6.57
CA PRO A 442 23.34 9.41 -6.64
C PRO A 442 24.20 10.62 -6.99
#